data_AF-A0A101H541-F1
#
_entry.id   AF-A0A101H541-F1
#
_cell.length_a   1.000
_cell.length_b   1.000
_cell.length_c   1.000
_cell.angle_alpha   90.00
_cell.angle_beta   90.00
_cell.angle_gamma   90.00
#
_symmetry.space_group_name_H-M   'P 1'
#
loop_
_entity.id
_entity.type
_entity.pdbx_description
1 polymer ?
#
loop_
_entity_poly.entity_id
_entity_poly.type
_entity_poly.pdbx_seq_one_letter_code
_entity_poly.pdbx_strand_id
1 'polypeptide(L)'
;MNSLLPMISLNVYLLPEFRRDIFTTVVDHWDIFSPEKKRELTQAIKEFVKISGFRNPLAAPQALLVRAMEAPFEKESRFVKTILSAWAEVNTDLQAKIEPLLSEFGFETNGQTPLYPDPDNAFLVGWPEDLSFTKLADLLKQKSNLEASPDEISLMTVWLTGRLPGSEPAVEE
;
A
#
# COMPACT_ATOMS: atom_id res chain seq x y z
N MET A 1 24.94 -4.12 3.39
CA MET A 1 24.03 -3.50 4.38
C MET A 1 22.75 -3.18 3.62
N ASN A 2 21.64 -3.84 3.91
CA ASN A 2 20.39 -3.57 3.19
C ASN A 2 19.83 -2.23 3.64
N SER A 3 20.00 -1.21 2.80
CA SER A 3 19.34 0.08 2.99
C SER A 3 17.85 -0.07 2.74
N LEU A 4 17.04 0.40 3.69
CA LEU A 4 15.59 0.47 3.50
C LEU A 4 15.26 1.51 2.43
N LEU A 5 14.25 1.21 1.61
CA LEU A 5 13.72 2.08 0.57
C LEU A 5 12.53 2.89 1.07
N PRO A 6 12.32 4.12 0.56
CA PRO A 6 11.17 4.93 0.93
C PRO A 6 9.87 4.36 0.36
N MET A 7 8.73 4.68 0.99
CA MET A 7 7.43 4.15 0.57
C MET A 7 7.05 4.49 -0.86
N ILE A 8 7.51 5.64 -1.38
CA ILE A 8 7.28 6.02 -2.78
C ILE A 8 7.87 5.01 -3.78
N SER A 9 8.83 4.17 -3.37
CA SER A 9 9.40 3.11 -4.21
C SER A 9 8.37 2.06 -4.62
N LEU A 10 7.28 1.92 -3.86
CA LEU A 10 6.16 1.07 -4.22
C LEU A 10 5.54 1.46 -5.57
N ASN A 11 5.57 2.74 -5.93
CA ASN A 11 4.95 3.25 -7.16
C ASN A 11 5.53 2.66 -8.44
N VAL A 12 6.74 2.09 -8.40
CA VAL A 12 7.35 1.38 -9.54
C VAL A 12 6.59 0.08 -9.87
N TYR A 13 5.91 -0.50 -8.87
CA TYR A 13 5.21 -1.77 -8.97
C TYR A 13 3.69 -1.62 -9.08
N LEU A 14 3.16 -0.40 -8.93
CA LEU A 14 1.71 -0.15 -8.99
C LEU A 14 1.32 0.40 -10.36
N LEU A 15 0.33 -0.24 -10.97
CA LEU A 15 -0.30 0.28 -12.18
C LEU A 15 -1.08 1.57 -11.86
N PRO A 16 -1.09 2.58 -12.74
CA PRO A 16 -1.82 3.82 -12.52
C PRO A 16 -3.32 3.63 -12.22
N GLU A 17 -3.97 2.72 -12.94
CA GLU A 17 -5.36 2.33 -12.71
C GLU A 17 -5.56 1.73 -11.32
N PHE A 18 -4.63 0.89 -10.87
CA PHE A 18 -4.72 0.28 -9.56
C PHE A 18 -4.49 1.30 -8.44
N ARG A 19 -3.61 2.30 -8.64
CA ARG A 19 -3.49 3.43 -7.70
C ARG A 19 -4.80 4.18 -7.56
N ARG A 20 -5.50 4.42 -8.67
CA ARG A 20 -6.83 5.03 -8.65
C ARG A 20 -7.85 4.18 -7.89
N ASP A 21 -7.79 2.85 -8.02
CA ASP A 21 -8.67 1.93 -7.30
C ASP A 21 -8.39 1.96 -5.79
N ILE A 22 -7.11 2.05 -5.37
CA ILE A 22 -6.73 2.25 -3.96
C ILE A 22 -7.38 3.53 -3.42
N PHE A 23 -7.27 4.65 -4.13
CA PHE A 23 -7.83 5.93 -3.68
C PHE A 23 -9.35 5.89 -3.63
N THR A 24 -9.98 5.33 -4.65
CA THR A 24 -11.43 5.17 -4.72
C THR A 24 -11.93 4.35 -3.55
N THR A 25 -11.27 3.21 -3.26
CA THR A 25 -11.61 2.31 -2.16
C THR A 25 -11.57 3.04 -0.82
N VAL A 26 -10.50 3.80 -0.54
CA VAL A 26 -10.36 4.58 0.70
C VAL A 26 -11.43 5.65 0.82
N VAL A 27 -11.76 6.35 -0.26
CA VAL A 27 -12.77 7.42 -0.23
C VAL A 27 -14.19 6.86 -0.11
N ASP A 28 -14.51 5.77 -0.80
CA ASP A 28 -15.83 5.12 -0.77
C ASP A 28 -16.15 4.52 0.61
N HIS A 29 -15.13 4.04 1.32
CA HIS A 29 -15.28 3.43 2.63
C HIS A 29 -14.96 4.41 3.77
N TRP A 30 -14.97 5.72 3.51
CA TRP A 30 -14.58 6.73 4.49
C TRP A 30 -15.27 6.55 5.85
N ASP A 31 -16.55 6.17 5.84
CA ASP A 31 -17.37 6.09 7.05
C ASP A 31 -16.98 4.96 8.01
N ILE A 32 -16.31 3.90 7.53
CA ILE A 32 -15.91 2.77 8.37
C ILE A 32 -14.76 3.12 9.33
N PHE A 33 -13.96 4.13 8.96
CA PHE A 33 -12.76 4.48 9.71
C PHE A 33 -13.07 5.07 11.08
N SER A 34 -12.22 4.74 12.04
CA SER A 34 -12.21 5.38 13.37
C SER A 34 -12.06 6.90 13.30
N PRO A 35 -12.52 7.67 14.30
CA PRO A 35 -12.32 9.12 14.36
C PRO A 35 -10.84 9.53 14.23
N GLU A 36 -9.94 8.75 14.82
CA GLU A 36 -8.49 8.94 14.76
C GLU A 36 -7.97 8.77 13.33
N LYS A 37 -8.39 7.71 12.64
CA LYS A 37 -8.00 7.44 11.25
C LYS A 37 -8.57 8.49 10.29
N LYS A 38 -9.83 8.90 10.45
CA LYS A 38 -10.45 10.00 9.68
C LYS A 38 -9.69 11.30 9.87
N ARG A 39 -9.24 11.60 11.10
CA ARG A 39 -8.42 12.78 11.39
C ARG A 39 -7.07 12.71 10.69
N GLU A 40 -6.37 11.58 10.77
CA GLU A 40 -5.09 11.35 10.09
C GLU A 40 -5.22 11.57 8.58
N LEU A 41 -6.18 10.89 7.94
CA LEU A 41 -6.48 11.03 6.51
C LEU A 41 -6.82 12.47 6.13
N THR A 42 -7.68 13.13 6.91
CA THR A 42 -8.06 14.53 6.68
C THR A 42 -6.86 15.47 6.71
N GLN A 43 -5.95 15.27 7.67
CA GLN A 43 -4.73 16.07 7.78
C GLN A 43 -3.82 15.85 6.57
N ALA A 44 -3.54 14.60 6.22
CA ALA A 44 -2.71 14.26 5.06
C ALA A 44 -3.30 14.83 3.76
N ILE A 45 -4.61 14.67 3.53
CA ILE A 45 -5.29 15.17 2.33
C ILE A 45 -5.21 16.70 2.26
N LYS A 46 -5.48 17.43 3.35
CA LYS A 46 -5.41 18.91 3.34
C LYS A 46 -3.98 19.42 3.12
N GLU A 47 -3.01 18.71 3.67
CA GLU A 47 -1.61 19.08 3.56
C GLU A 47 -1.09 18.90 2.14
N PHE A 48 -1.28 17.71 1.57
CA PHE A 48 -0.62 17.30 0.33
C PHE A 48 -1.47 17.46 -0.93
N VAL A 49 -2.78 17.31 -0.85
CA VAL A 49 -3.66 17.38 -2.03
C VAL A 49 -4.02 18.84 -2.31
N LYS A 50 -3.88 19.25 -3.58
CA LYS A 50 -4.26 20.60 -4.05
C LYS A 50 -5.22 20.49 -5.22
N ILE A 51 -6.37 21.13 -5.10
CA ILE A 51 -7.41 21.15 -6.14
C ILE A 51 -7.77 22.60 -6.42
N SER A 52 -7.58 23.04 -7.66
CA SER A 52 -7.93 24.41 -8.06
C SER A 52 -9.41 24.69 -7.82
N GLY A 53 -9.72 25.84 -7.22
CA GLY A 53 -11.08 26.21 -6.84
C GLY A 53 -11.56 25.68 -5.48
N PHE A 54 -10.80 24.80 -4.81
CA PHE A 54 -11.19 24.22 -3.52
C PHE A 54 -10.16 24.56 -2.44
N ARG A 55 -10.58 25.34 -1.43
CA ARG A 55 -9.76 25.60 -0.23
C ARG A 55 -9.62 24.35 0.65
N ASN A 56 -10.65 23.51 0.67
CA ASN A 56 -10.64 22.21 1.33
C ASN A 56 -10.77 21.12 0.25
N PRO A 57 -9.74 20.32 -0.04
CA PRO A 57 -9.80 19.29 -1.07
C PRO A 57 -10.93 18.27 -0.85
N LEU A 58 -11.28 17.98 0.41
CA LEU A 58 -12.38 17.06 0.75
C LEU A 58 -13.77 17.58 0.40
N ALA A 59 -13.92 18.88 0.09
CA ALA A 59 -15.18 19.42 -0.41
C ALA A 59 -15.32 19.32 -1.94
N ALA A 60 -14.27 18.84 -2.63
CA ALA A 60 -14.30 18.64 -4.06
C ALA A 60 -15.12 17.40 -4.44
N PRO A 61 -15.71 17.36 -5.65
CA PRO A 61 -16.24 16.14 -6.23
C PRO A 61 -15.23 14.99 -6.12
N GLN A 62 -15.69 13.81 -5.71
CA GLN A 62 -14.83 12.65 -5.46
C GLN A 62 -13.89 12.33 -6.62
N ALA A 63 -14.37 12.40 -7.87
CA ALA A 63 -13.52 12.16 -9.04
C ALA A 63 -12.34 13.14 -9.15
N LEU A 64 -12.53 14.41 -8.74
CA LEU A 64 -11.45 15.40 -8.68
C LEU A 64 -10.52 15.15 -7.49
N LEU A 65 -11.06 14.74 -6.34
CA LEU A 65 -10.28 14.36 -5.18
C LEU A 65 -9.35 13.19 -5.50
N VAL A 66 -9.90 12.08 -5.97
CA VAL A 66 -9.16 10.87 -6.36
C VAL A 66 -8.06 11.21 -7.38
N ARG A 67 -8.39 11.99 -8.42
CA ARG A 67 -7.39 12.42 -9.41
C ARG A 67 -6.26 13.25 -8.79
N ALA A 68 -6.58 14.11 -7.82
CA ALA A 68 -5.60 15.00 -7.20
C ALA A 68 -4.71 14.28 -6.15
N MET A 69 -5.11 13.09 -5.69
CA MET A 69 -4.31 12.25 -4.78
C MET A 69 -3.13 11.57 -5.48
N GLU A 70 -3.15 11.45 -6.80
CA GLU A 70 -2.07 10.82 -7.60
C GLU A 70 -0.71 11.47 -7.35
N ALA A 71 -0.63 12.79 -7.53
CA ALA A 71 0.62 13.54 -7.45
C ALA A 71 1.33 13.44 -6.08
N PRO A 72 0.65 13.60 -4.92
CA PRO A 72 1.30 13.37 -3.64
C PRO A 72 1.58 11.89 -3.36
N PHE A 73 0.78 10.95 -3.87
CA PHE A 73 1.07 9.53 -3.71
C PHE A 73 2.34 9.09 -4.44
N GLU A 74 2.68 9.73 -5.56
CA GLU A 74 3.94 9.48 -6.27
C GLU A 74 5.18 10.08 -5.59
N LYS A 75 5.02 11.08 -4.71
CA LYS A 75 6.11 11.96 -4.26
C LYS A 75 6.34 12.00 -2.76
N GLU A 76 5.33 11.67 -1.97
CA GLU A 76 5.34 11.90 -0.52
C GLU A 76 5.14 10.58 0.23
N SER A 77 6.23 10.01 0.77
CA SER A 77 6.20 8.73 1.49
C SER A 77 5.17 8.73 2.63
N ARG A 78 5.04 9.86 3.34
CA ARG A 78 4.04 10.02 4.41
C ARG A 78 2.61 9.95 3.87
N PHE A 79 2.35 10.48 2.68
CA PHE A 79 1.04 10.38 2.07
C PHE A 79 0.74 8.94 1.64
N VAL A 80 1.72 8.25 1.02
CA VAL A 80 1.62 6.82 0.69
C VAL A 80 1.28 6.01 1.93
N LYS A 81 2.01 6.19 3.04
CA LYS A 81 1.76 5.51 4.31
C LYS A 81 0.32 5.66 4.77
N THR A 82 -0.17 6.89 4.86
CA THR A 82 -1.50 7.18 5.40
C THR A 82 -2.60 6.57 4.52
N ILE A 83 -2.45 6.63 3.19
CA ILE A 83 -3.40 6.01 2.26
C ILE A 83 -3.35 4.49 2.33
N LEU A 84 -2.17 3.86 2.32
CA LEU A 84 -2.04 2.40 2.38
C LEU A 84 -2.52 1.83 3.71
N SER A 85 -2.25 2.52 4.83
CA SER A 85 -2.78 2.12 6.13
C SER A 85 -4.30 2.12 6.14
N ALA A 86 -4.94 3.13 5.55
CA ALA A 86 -6.40 3.18 5.43
C ALA A 86 -6.93 2.10 4.48
N TRP A 87 -6.26 1.88 3.34
CA TRP A 87 -6.63 0.83 2.39
C TRP A 87 -6.54 -0.56 3.04
N ALA A 88 -5.49 -0.83 3.83
CA ALA A 88 -5.36 -2.09 4.57
C ALA A 88 -6.47 -2.27 5.61
N GLU A 89 -6.91 -1.18 6.28
CA GLU A 89 -8.03 -1.21 7.24
C GLU A 89 -9.38 -1.53 6.55
N VAL A 90 -9.58 -1.06 5.31
CA VAL A 90 -10.74 -1.49 4.49
C VAL A 90 -10.66 -2.99 4.15
N ASN A 91 -9.44 -3.51 3.96
CA ASN A 91 -9.17 -4.86 3.50
C ASN A 91 -8.75 -5.82 4.62
N THR A 92 -9.30 -5.64 5.83
CA THR A 92 -8.95 -6.46 7.01
C THR A 92 -9.26 -7.95 6.82
N ASP A 93 -10.33 -8.30 6.10
CA ASP A 93 -10.63 -9.69 5.74
C ASP A 93 -9.57 -10.31 4.83
N LEU A 94 -9.02 -9.53 3.88
CA LEU A 94 -7.93 -9.97 3.02
C LEU A 94 -6.64 -10.16 3.83
N GLN A 95 -6.34 -9.21 4.72
CA GLN A 95 -5.21 -9.30 5.63
C GLN A 95 -5.29 -10.59 6.47
N ALA A 96 -6.42 -10.86 7.12
CA ALA A 96 -6.60 -12.02 7.98
C ALA A 96 -6.42 -13.37 7.25
N LYS A 97 -6.69 -13.41 5.94
CA LYS A 97 -6.50 -14.60 5.11
C LYS A 97 -5.07 -14.75 4.57
N ILE A 98 -4.34 -13.65 4.37
CA ILE A 98 -2.97 -13.68 3.82
C ILE A 98 -1.93 -13.84 4.93
N GLU A 99 -2.03 -13.07 6.01
CA GLU A 99 -1.05 -13.01 7.10
C GLU A 99 -0.56 -14.38 7.60
N PRO A 100 -1.43 -15.38 7.92
CA PRO A 100 -0.97 -16.67 8.42
C PRO A 100 -0.21 -17.50 7.37
N LEU A 101 -0.41 -17.24 6.07
CA LEU A 101 0.19 -18.00 4.98
C LEU A 101 1.55 -17.45 4.53
N LEU A 102 1.88 -16.20 4.90
CA LEU A 102 3.11 -15.54 4.45
C LEU A 102 4.37 -16.29 4.90
N SER A 103 4.40 -16.79 6.14
CA SER A 103 5.53 -17.54 6.68
C SER A 103 5.70 -18.91 5.98
N GLU A 104 4.61 -19.55 5.56
CA GLU A 104 4.66 -20.81 4.78
C GLU A 104 5.31 -20.61 3.41
N PHE A 105 5.20 -19.41 2.84
CA PHE A 105 5.81 -19.04 1.57
C PHE A 105 7.20 -18.40 1.72
N GLY A 106 7.76 -18.39 2.94
CA GLY A 106 9.11 -17.89 3.21
C GLY A 106 9.21 -16.37 3.34
N PHE A 107 8.09 -15.64 3.49
CA PHE A 107 8.16 -14.22 3.75
C PHE A 107 8.53 -13.94 5.20
N GLU A 108 9.45 -12.99 5.37
CA GLU A 108 9.82 -12.43 6.66
C GLU A 108 9.37 -10.97 6.73
N THR A 109 8.84 -10.57 7.88
CA THR A 109 8.53 -9.16 8.14
C THR A 109 9.81 -8.36 8.34
N ASN A 110 9.80 -7.12 7.86
CA ASN A 110 10.82 -6.17 8.24
C ASN A 110 10.43 -5.47 9.56
N GLY A 111 11.42 -4.90 10.25
CA GLY A 111 11.20 -4.21 11.54
C GLY A 111 10.35 -2.93 11.48
N GLN A 112 9.85 -2.54 10.30
CA GLN A 112 8.96 -1.39 10.12
C GLN A 112 7.48 -1.80 10.19
N THR A 113 7.14 -3.03 9.83
CA THR A 113 5.75 -3.52 9.82
C THR A 113 5.17 -3.70 11.23
N PRO A 114 3.85 -3.55 11.42
CA PRO A 114 2.85 -2.99 10.49
C PRO A 114 2.72 -1.44 10.60
N LEU A 115 3.54 -0.80 11.44
CA LEU A 115 3.33 0.60 11.85
C LEU A 115 4.00 1.63 10.94
N TYR A 116 5.07 1.23 10.25
CA TYR A 116 5.92 2.05 9.40
C TYR A 116 6.24 3.42 10.04
N PRO A 117 6.99 3.44 11.16
CA PRO A 117 7.28 4.67 11.90
C PRO A 117 8.10 5.66 11.07
N ASP A 118 8.96 5.17 10.17
CA ASP A 118 9.73 5.97 9.23
C ASP A 118 9.37 5.60 7.77
N PRO A 119 8.45 6.34 7.12
CA PRO A 119 8.02 6.03 5.77
C PRO A 119 9.11 6.28 4.71
N ASP A 120 10.18 7.02 5.03
CA ASP A 120 11.31 7.22 4.11
C ASP A 120 12.33 6.08 4.19
N ASN A 121 12.21 5.20 5.19
CA ASN A 121 13.00 3.98 5.38
C ASN A 121 12.08 2.78 5.65
N ALA A 122 11.21 2.45 4.68
CA ALA A 122 10.07 1.57 4.90
C ALA A 122 10.24 0.13 4.38
N PHE A 123 10.91 -0.06 3.24
CA PHE A 123 10.86 -1.32 2.51
C PHE A 123 12.23 -1.98 2.29
N LEU A 124 12.27 -3.31 2.29
CA LEU A 124 13.39 -4.10 1.78
C LEU A 124 13.05 -4.61 0.37
N VAL A 125 14.05 -4.86 -0.47
CA VAL A 125 13.87 -5.61 -1.72
C VAL A 125 14.13 -7.09 -1.42
N GLY A 126 13.41 -7.98 -2.12
CA GLY A 126 13.64 -9.41 -2.02
C GLY A 126 12.40 -10.14 -1.55
N TRP A 127 11.63 -10.64 -2.52
CA TRP A 127 10.68 -11.72 -2.29
C TRP A 127 11.41 -13.07 -2.31
N PRO A 128 10.85 -14.12 -1.69
CA PRO A 128 11.40 -15.47 -1.76
C PRO A 128 11.66 -15.91 -3.21
N GLU A 129 12.73 -16.67 -3.41
CA GLU A 129 13.12 -17.17 -4.74
C GLU A 129 11.94 -17.89 -5.41
N ASP A 130 11.82 -17.75 -6.73
CA ASP A 130 10.74 -18.27 -7.56
C ASP A 130 9.33 -17.74 -7.28
N LEU A 131 9.12 -16.71 -6.44
CA LEU A 131 7.81 -16.06 -6.28
C LEU A 131 7.67 -14.81 -7.16
N SER A 132 6.71 -14.87 -8.10
CA SER A 132 6.21 -13.72 -8.85
C SER A 132 4.84 -13.28 -8.33
N PHE A 133 4.39 -12.08 -8.70
CA PHE A 133 3.03 -11.58 -8.42
C PHE A 133 1.95 -12.62 -8.73
N THR A 134 1.98 -13.19 -9.95
CA THR A 134 1.01 -14.18 -10.40
C THR A 134 1.07 -15.45 -9.58
N LYS A 135 2.28 -15.99 -9.35
CA LYS A 135 2.45 -17.25 -8.62
C LYS A 135 2.02 -17.12 -7.16
N LEU A 136 2.35 -16.00 -6.51
CA LEU A 136 1.89 -15.70 -5.16
C LEU A 136 0.36 -15.65 -5.09
N ALA A 137 -0.27 -14.93 -6.01
CA ALA A 137 -1.72 -14.82 -6.07
C ALA A 137 -2.40 -16.18 -6.27
N ASP A 138 -1.89 -17.03 -7.17
CA ASP A 138 -2.42 -18.36 -7.43
C ASP A 138 -2.30 -19.26 -6.19
N LEU A 139 -1.13 -19.26 -5.53
CA LEU A 139 -0.89 -20.06 -4.33
C LEU A 139 -1.81 -19.65 -3.18
N LEU A 140 -1.95 -18.34 -2.95
CA LEU A 140 -2.84 -17.83 -1.89
C LEU A 140 -4.31 -18.11 -2.20
N LYS A 141 -4.75 -17.93 -3.46
CA LYS A 141 -6.13 -18.26 -3.87
C LYS A 141 -6.47 -19.73 -3.67
N GLN A 142 -5.55 -20.63 -3.99
CA GLN A 142 -5.74 -22.06 -3.78
C GLN A 142 -5.89 -22.44 -2.30
N LYS A 143 -5.19 -21.73 -1.40
CA LYS A 143 -5.19 -22.05 0.04
C LYS A 143 -6.32 -21.39 0.83
N SER A 144 -6.73 -20.16 0.49
CA SER A 144 -7.66 -19.39 1.31
C SER A 144 -8.91 -18.88 0.57
N ASN A 145 -9.20 -19.42 -0.62
CA ASN A 145 -10.37 -19.07 -1.44
C ASN A 145 -10.58 -17.55 -1.49
N LEU A 146 -9.54 -16.83 -1.94
CA LEU A 146 -9.52 -15.38 -1.99
C LEU A 146 -10.32 -14.85 -3.19
N GLU A 147 -11.23 -13.93 -2.92
CA GLU A 147 -11.95 -13.14 -3.93
C GLU A 147 -11.25 -11.78 -4.15
N ALA A 148 -9.92 -11.77 -4.15
CA ALA A 148 -9.11 -10.57 -4.39
C ALA A 148 -8.35 -10.68 -5.72
N SER A 149 -8.07 -9.55 -6.35
CA SER A 149 -7.21 -9.46 -7.53
C SER A 149 -5.74 -9.77 -7.18
N PRO A 150 -4.92 -10.18 -8.16
CA PRO A 150 -3.48 -10.34 -7.93
C PRO A 150 -2.79 -9.08 -7.39
N ASP A 151 -3.25 -7.89 -7.80
CA ASP A 151 -2.69 -6.61 -7.36
C ASP A 151 -2.99 -6.33 -5.90
N GLU A 152 -4.23 -6.56 -5.45
CA GLU A 152 -4.62 -6.43 -4.04
C GLU A 152 -3.87 -7.43 -3.15
N ILE A 153 -3.76 -8.68 -3.60
CA ILE A 153 -2.99 -9.71 -2.87
C ILE A 153 -1.55 -9.26 -2.72
N SER A 154 -0.93 -8.80 -3.81
CA SER A 154 0.48 -8.41 -3.81
C SER A 154 0.71 -7.16 -2.97
N LEU A 155 -0.16 -6.15 -3.06
CA LEU A 155 -0.10 -4.96 -2.23
C LEU A 155 -0.24 -5.31 -0.74
N MET A 156 -1.19 -6.19 -0.40
CA MET A 156 -1.36 -6.65 0.98
C MET A 156 -0.12 -7.41 1.46
N THR A 157 0.49 -8.27 0.64
CA THR A 157 1.75 -8.94 0.97
C THR A 157 2.88 -7.95 1.21
N VAL A 158 3.05 -6.93 0.34
CA VAL A 158 4.05 -5.87 0.57
C VAL A 158 3.76 -5.13 1.87
N TRP A 159 2.50 -4.77 2.14
CA TRP A 159 2.09 -4.06 3.35
C TRP A 159 2.37 -4.85 4.63
N LEU A 160 2.14 -6.16 4.63
CA LEU A 160 2.33 -7.02 5.79
C LEU A 160 3.80 -7.39 6.05
N THR A 161 4.61 -7.44 5.00
CA THR A 161 6.02 -7.88 5.09
C THR A 161 7.02 -6.74 5.06
N GLY A 162 6.65 -5.61 4.48
CA GLY A 162 7.56 -4.52 4.18
C GLY A 162 8.60 -4.90 3.12
N ARG A 163 8.29 -5.87 2.26
CA ARG A 163 9.20 -6.36 1.21
C ARG A 163 8.63 -6.10 -0.18
N LEU A 164 9.40 -5.39 -1.00
CA LEU A 164 9.10 -5.16 -2.41
C LEU A 164 9.54 -6.37 -3.26
N PRO A 165 8.81 -6.65 -4.35
CA PRO A 165 9.19 -7.65 -5.35
C PRO A 165 10.55 -7.35 -5.99
N GLY A 166 11.19 -8.39 -6.52
CA GLY A 166 12.48 -8.31 -7.20
C GLY A 166 13.59 -9.01 -6.43
N SER A 167 14.72 -9.25 -7.11
CA SER A 167 15.97 -9.65 -6.47
C SER A 167 16.65 -8.41 -5.87
N GLU A 168 17.36 -8.56 -4.75
CA GLU A 168 18.32 -7.53 -4.32
C GLU A 168 19.16 -7.09 -5.52
N PRO A 169 19.41 -5.78 -5.72
CA PRO A 169 20.36 -5.37 -6.73
C PRO A 169 21.66 -6.11 -6.43
N ALA A 170 22.12 -6.92 -7.39
CA ALA A 170 23.42 -7.56 -7.30
C ALA A 170 24.42 -6.46 -6.98
N VAL A 171 25.04 -6.55 -5.82
CA VAL A 171 26.14 -5.65 -5.47
C VAL A 171 27.23 -6.00 -6.46
N GLU A 172 27.36 -5.20 -7.53
CA GLU A 172 28.53 -5.27 -8.39
C GLU A 172 29.72 -4.88 -7.50
N GLU A 173 30.54 -5.88 -7.15
CA GLU A 173 31.83 -5.73 -6.46
C GLU A 173 32.85 -4.95 -7.31
#